data_AF-A0A2T0R4U5-F1
#
_entry.id   AF-A0A2T0R4U5-F1
#
_cell.length_a   1.000
_cell.length_b   1.000
_cell.length_c   1.000
_cell.angle_alpha   90.00
_cell.angle_beta   90.00
_cell.angle_gamma   90.00
#
_symmetry.space_group_name_H-M   'P 1'
#
loop_
_entity.id
_entity.type
_entity.pdbx_description
1 polymer ?
#
loop_
_entity_poly.entity_id
_entity_poly.type
_entity_poly.pdbx_seq_one_letter_code
_entity_poly.pdbx_strand_id
1 'polypeptide(L)' 'PWLRVYRLPGYAPELNPVENLWSSLKRSMANLAPGRIDDLLRVAKNRLKQMQYRPTLAYGFLATSGLAPP' A
#
# COMPACT_ATOMS: atom_id res chain seq x y z
N PRO A 1 13.84 22.20 -3.89
CA PRO A 1 14.29 20.79 -3.67
C PRO A 1 13.31 19.84 -4.37
N TRP A 2 13.78 18.88 -5.19
CA TRP A 2 12.91 17.98 -5.97
C TRP A 2 12.44 16.75 -5.18
N LEU A 3 13.05 16.47 -4.03
CA LEU A 3 12.72 15.36 -3.13
C LEU A 3 12.88 15.79 -1.67
N ARG A 4 11.92 15.43 -0.83
CA ARG A 4 12.01 15.53 0.64
C ARG A 4 12.00 14.12 1.21
N VAL A 5 13.01 13.78 2.02
CA VAL A 5 13.16 12.46 2.62
C VAL A 5 12.88 12.53 4.11
N TYR A 6 12.03 11.62 4.60
CA TYR A 6 11.73 11.46 6.01
C TYR A 6 12.38 10.16 6.51
N ARG A 7 13.16 10.23 7.60
CA ARG A 7 13.72 9.04 8.24
C ARG A 7 12.76 8.54 9.30
N LEU A 8 12.37 7.27 9.18
CA LEU A 8 11.59 6.59 10.20
C LEU A 8 12.52 5.94 11.24
N PRO A 9 12.08 5.79 12.51
CA PRO A 9 12.81 5.00 13.49
C PRO A 9 12.96 3.55 13.03
N GLY A 10 14.03 2.88 13.47
CA GLY A 10 14.18 1.45 13.26
C GLY A 10 13.06 0.68 13.94
N TYR A 11 12.62 -0.42 13.34
CA TYR A 11 11.58 -1.31 13.89
C TYR A 11 10.23 -0.65 14.22
N ALA A 12 9.85 0.42 13.49
CA ALA A 12 8.57 1.10 13.62
C ALA A 12 7.66 0.90 12.38
N PRO A 13 7.20 -0.34 12.09
CA PRO A 13 6.37 -0.62 10.92
C PRO A 13 5.02 0.11 10.92
N GLU A 14 4.49 0.45 12.08
CA GLU A 14 3.26 1.24 12.25
C GLU A 14 3.36 2.64 11.63
N LEU A 15 4.57 3.20 11.55
CA LEU A 15 4.84 4.49 10.92
C LEU A 15 5.09 4.38 9.40
N ASN A 16 5.13 3.16 8.85
CA ASN A 16 5.34 2.95 7.43
C ASN A 16 3.99 2.80 6.69
N PRO A 17 3.57 3.79 5.89
CA PRO A 17 2.28 3.76 5.19
C PRO A 17 2.17 2.62 4.15
N VAL A 18 3.31 2.09 3.70
CA VAL A 18 3.35 0.95 2.79
C VAL A 18 2.81 -0.32 3.46
N GLU A 19 2.92 -0.46 4.79
CA GLU A 19 2.33 -1.61 5.50
C GLU A 19 0.80 -1.61 5.43
N ASN A 20 0.18 -0.43 5.52
CA ASN A 20 -1.27 -0.27 5.39
C ASN A 20 -1.76 -0.62 3.96
N LEU A 21 -0.99 -0.21 2.95
CA LEU A 21 -1.23 -0.60 1.56
C LEU A 21 -1.14 -2.12 1.40
N TRP A 22 -0.10 -2.76 1.94
CA TRP A 22 0.06 -4.22 1.86
C TRP A 22 -1.05 -4.98 2.57
N SER A 23 -1.46 -4.53 3.76
CA SER A 23 -2.58 -5.10 4.51
C SER A 23 -3.87 -5.05 3.67
N SER A 24 -4.13 -3.91 3.04
CA SER A 24 -5.30 -3.68 2.18
C SER A 24 -5.27 -4.55 0.93
N LEU A 25 -4.11 -4.65 0.27
CA LEU A 25 -3.93 -5.50 -0.91
C LEU A 25 -4.18 -6.96 -0.57
N LYS A 26 -3.55 -7.49 0.48
CA LYS A 26 -3.72 -8.88 0.93
C LYS A 26 -5.18 -9.17 1.27
N ARG A 27 -5.85 -8.28 2.02
CA ARG A 27 -7.27 -8.42 2.36
C ARG A 27 -8.16 -8.46 1.12
N SER A 28 -7.86 -7.66 0.09
CA SER A 28 -8.61 -7.65 -1.17
C SER A 28 -8.47 -8.93 -2.00
N MET A 29 -7.49 -9.79 -1.66
CA MET A 29 -7.20 -11.06 -2.33
C MET A 29 -7.41 -12.27 -1.42
N ALA A 30 -8.00 -12.10 -0.23
CA ALA A 30 -8.09 -13.17 0.78
C ALA A 30 -8.83 -14.43 0.29
N ASN A 31 -9.76 -14.28 -0.66
CA ASN A 31 -10.54 -15.39 -1.23
C ASN A 31 -10.05 -15.79 -2.64
N LEU A 32 -8.91 -15.28 -3.10
CA LEU A 32 -8.36 -15.63 -4.39
C LEU A 32 -7.63 -16.98 -4.29
N ALA A 33 -8.01 -17.95 -5.12
CA ALA A 33 -7.31 -19.21 -5.31
C ALA A 33 -6.70 -19.26 -6.73
N PRO A 34 -5.55 -18.62 -6.98
CA PRO A 34 -4.95 -18.57 -8.30
C PRO A 34 -4.33 -19.92 -8.67
N GLY A 35 -4.55 -20.39 -9.90
CA GLY A 35 -3.97 -21.65 -10.38
C GLY A 35 -2.47 -21.56 -10.67
N ARG A 36 -1.96 -20.35 -10.91
CA ARG A 36 -0.54 -20.07 -11.19
C ARG A 36 -0.09 -18.78 -10.53
N ILE A 37 1.22 -18.65 -10.31
CA ILE A 37 1.81 -17.42 -9.79
C ILE A 37 1.58 -16.21 -10.71
N ASP A 38 1.50 -16.44 -12.03
CA ASP A 38 1.22 -15.41 -13.03
C ASP A 38 -0.18 -14.79 -12.83
N ASP A 39 -1.16 -15.61 -12.43
CA ASP A 39 -2.52 -15.15 -12.15
C ASP A 39 -2.55 -14.29 -10.89
N LEU A 40 -1.84 -14.71 -9.84
CA LEU A 40 -1.67 -13.91 -8.62
C LEU A 40 -1.02 -12.57 -8.93
N LEU A 41 0.07 -12.57 -9.71
CA LEU A 41 0.79 -11.36 -10.10
C LEU A 41 -0.12 -10.40 -10.87
N ARG A 42 -0.90 -10.91 -11.83
CA ARG A 42 -1.86 -10.11 -12.61
C ARG A 42 -2.91 -9.48 -11.70
N VAL A 43 -3.48 -10.24 -10.77
CA VAL A 43 -4.48 -9.71 -9.83
C VAL A 43 -3.87 -8.66 -8.91
N ALA A 44 -2.70 -8.92 -8.32
CA ALA A 44 -2.01 -7.98 -7.45
C ALA A 44 -1.71 -6.65 -8.16
N LYS A 45 -1.16 -6.70 -9.38
CA LYS A 45 -0.91 -5.52 -10.22
C LYS A 45 -2.19 -4.74 -10.52
N ASN A 46 -3.27 -5.44 -10.90
CA ASN A 46 -4.55 -4.80 -11.20
C ASN A 46 -5.13 -4.12 -9.96
N ARG A 47 -5.09 -4.76 -8.79
CA ARG A 47 -5.58 -4.19 -7.52
C ARG A 47 -4.75 -2.98 -7.10
N LEU A 48 -3.43 -3.06 -7.17
CA LEU A 48 -2.54 -1.93 -6.90
C LEU A 48 -2.83 -0.74 -7.82
N LYS A 49 -3.00 -0.99 -9.13
CA LYS A 49 -3.36 0.04 -10.10
C LYS A 49 -4.71 0.69 -9.77
N GLN A 50 -5.71 -0.08 -9.34
CA GLN A 50 -7.00 0.45 -8.89
C GLN A 50 -6.87 1.31 -7.62
N MET A 51 -6.01 0.92 -6.67
CA MET A 51 -5.72 1.74 -5.48
C MET A 51 -5.01 3.04 -5.85
N GLN A 52 -4.08 3.01 -6.82
CA GLN A 52 -3.37 4.19 -7.32
C GLN A 52 -4.33 5.24 -7.89
N TYR A 53 -5.38 4.82 -8.59
CA TYR A 53 -6.40 5.74 -9.13
C TYR A 53 -7.41 6.24 -8.08
N ARG A 54 -7.21 5.97 -6.78
CA ARG A 54 -8.04 6.46 -5.68
C ARG A 54 -7.19 7.30 -4.72
N PRO A 55 -6.97 8.61 -5.01
CA PRO A 55 -6.10 9.46 -4.21
C PRO A 55 -6.48 9.51 -2.73
N THR A 56 -7.77 9.51 -2.41
CA THR A 56 -8.28 9.48 -1.03
C THR A 56 -7.84 8.24 -0.25
N LEU A 57 -7.77 7.09 -0.91
CA LEU A 57 -7.27 5.85 -0.31
C LEU A 57 -5.76 5.93 -0.03
N ALA A 58 -4.98 6.48 -0.98
CA ALA A 58 -3.55 6.68 -0.81
C ALA A 58 -3.24 7.65 0.35
N TYR A 59 -3.98 8.76 0.45
CA TYR A 59 -3.86 9.69 1.59
C TYR A 59 -4.31 9.04 2.91
N GLY A 60 -5.32 8.18 2.89
CA GLY A 60 -5.73 7.40 4.05
C GLY A 60 -4.59 6.55 4.63
N PHE A 61 -3.81 5.89 3.77
CA PHE A 61 -2.65 5.10 4.22
C PHE A 61 -1.57 5.94 4.89
N LEU A 62 -1.32 7.17 4.39
CA LEU A 62 -0.41 8.12 5.02
C LEU A 62 -0.93 8.54 6.41
N ALA A 63 -2.20 8.94 6.47
CA ALA A 63 -2.83 9.42 7.69
C ALA A 63 -2.83 8.37 8.81
N THR A 64 -3.08 7.08 8.49
CA THR A 64 -3.03 5.99 9.47
C THR A 64 -1.64 5.81 10.09
N SER A 65 -0.57 6.14 9.36
CA SER A 65 0.80 6.10 9.88
C SER A 65 1.24 7.41 10.57
N GLY A 66 0.31 8.33 10.84
CA GLY A 66 0.60 9.63 11.46
C GLY A 66 1.36 10.59 10.55
N LEU A 67 1.49 10.27 9.26
CA LEU A 67 2.12 11.12 8.25
C LEU A 67 1.05 11.94 7.54
N ALA A 68 1.25 13.25 7.46
CA ALA A 68 0.43 14.12 6.62
C ALA A 68 1.12 14.31 5.26
N PRO A 69 0.35 14.36 4.14
CA PRO A 69 0.90 14.94 2.92
C PRO A 69 1.34 16.40 3.20
N PRO A 70 2.41 16.88 2.55
CA PRO A 70 2.84 18.26 2.66
C PRO A 70 1.78 19.26 2.19
#